data_AF-A0A415P8Z9-F1
#
_entry.id   AF-A0A415P8Z9-F1
#
_cell.length_a   1.000
_cell.length_b   1.000
_cell.length_c   1.000
_cell.angle_alpha   90.00
_cell.angle_beta   90.00
_cell.angle_gamma   90.00
#
_symmetry.space_group_name_H-M   'P 1'
#
loop_
_entity.id
_entity.type
_entity.pdbx_description
1 polymer ?
#
loop_
_entity_poly.entity_id
_entity_poly.type
_entity_poly.pdbx_seq_one_letter_code
_entity_poly.pdbx_strand_id
1 'polypeptide(L)'
;MKKIIITLLSFLAILQFSCNPIEEDHKQGSVIAESELDLEVYPLTEGGNKIVMINKTPKIGAHWNYGSGISVRQQDTVLVPFLGEKEIVFTGICSGGTIMTSRNVLIDKILYPIEDEWALFAGTDKNGKTWMWDYTSPDDVVWGNGGYPGNTAPAWATIKAGDMDTQDPEVGKDGVMLFDLNGTANFTKISQTGKIVEKGSFQFDMTKQKLMADGTPWSIGTLTIVDGTVLKGVSPNEGGKIVHEFDILKLTEDKMVLAHVLDNGWEAWFWCFKVKK
;
A
#
# COMPACT_ATOMS: atom_id res chain seq x y z
N MET A 1 5.57 -73.43 -36.32
CA MET A 1 5.08 -72.04 -36.16
C MET A 1 4.09 -71.88 -35.01
N LYS A 2 2.98 -72.65 -34.94
CA LYS A 2 2.01 -72.57 -33.82
C LYS A 2 2.60 -72.78 -32.41
N LYS A 3 3.53 -73.72 -32.22
CA LYS A 3 4.12 -74.01 -30.90
C LYS A 3 5.04 -72.89 -30.38
N ILE A 4 5.81 -72.25 -31.26
CA ILE A 4 6.71 -71.14 -30.91
C ILE A 4 5.92 -69.87 -30.54
N ILE A 5 4.82 -69.60 -31.25
CA ILE A 5 3.93 -68.47 -30.95
C ILE A 5 3.27 -68.65 -29.58
N ILE A 6 2.85 -69.88 -29.23
CA ILE A 6 2.27 -70.16 -27.91
C ILE A 6 3.32 -69.98 -26.81
N THR A 7 4.54 -70.45 -26.99
CA THR A 7 5.62 -70.27 -25.99
C THR A 7 6.01 -68.80 -25.83
N LEU A 8 6.03 -68.01 -26.91
CA LEU A 8 6.34 -66.58 -26.86
C LEU A 8 5.22 -65.76 -26.20
N LEU A 9 3.95 -66.14 -26.41
CA LEU A 9 2.81 -65.55 -25.70
C LEU A 9 2.78 -65.93 -24.22
N SER A 10 3.19 -67.15 -23.86
CA SER A 10 3.30 -67.58 -22.44
C SER A 10 4.44 -66.85 -21.71
N PHE A 11 5.53 -66.50 -22.39
CA PHE A 11 6.64 -65.75 -21.80
C PHE A 11 6.30 -64.26 -21.62
N LEU A 12 5.48 -63.69 -22.51
CA LEU A 12 5.01 -62.30 -22.43
C LEU A 12 4.00 -62.07 -21.28
N ALA A 13 3.26 -63.11 -20.88
CA ALA A 13 2.32 -63.05 -19.75
C ALA A 13 3.01 -62.93 -18.38
N ILE A 14 4.27 -63.38 -18.25
CA ILE A 14 5.03 -63.33 -16.99
C ILE A 14 5.62 -61.93 -16.75
N LEU A 15 5.70 -61.09 -17.78
CA LEU A 15 6.17 -59.69 -17.70
C LEU A 15 5.09 -58.71 -17.22
N GLN A 16 3.87 -59.17 -16.92
CA GLN A 16 2.77 -58.33 -16.40
C GLN A 16 2.68 -58.32 -14.86
N PHE A 17 3.61 -58.95 -14.15
CA PHE A 17 3.85 -58.65 -12.73
C PHE A 17 4.71 -57.38 -12.62
N SER A 18 4.23 -56.28 -13.20
CA SER A 18 4.76 -54.95 -12.83
C SER A 18 4.50 -54.78 -11.34
N CYS A 19 5.56 -54.44 -10.61
CA CYS A 19 5.58 -54.13 -9.18
C CYS A 19 4.23 -53.56 -8.72
N ASN A 20 3.60 -54.16 -7.70
CA ASN A 20 2.73 -53.35 -6.85
C ASN A 20 3.61 -52.19 -6.39
N PRO A 21 3.30 -50.92 -6.75
CA PRO A 21 4.03 -49.82 -6.18
C PRO A 21 3.96 -49.98 -4.66
N ILE A 22 5.10 -49.83 -3.98
CA ILE A 22 5.07 -49.62 -2.53
C ILE A 22 4.44 -48.24 -2.36
N GLU A 23 3.11 -48.21 -2.27
CA GLU A 23 2.37 -47.04 -1.85
C GLU A 23 2.50 -46.99 -0.33
N GLU A 24 3.48 -46.22 0.16
CA GLU A 24 3.41 -45.76 1.53
C GLU A 24 2.24 -44.79 1.61
N ASP A 25 1.12 -45.31 2.10
CA ASP A 25 -0.11 -44.54 2.33
C ASP A 25 0.14 -43.57 3.50
N HIS A 26 0.78 -42.44 3.19
CA HIS A 26 1.00 -41.36 4.15
C HIS A 26 -0.34 -40.70 4.43
N LYS A 27 -1.08 -41.23 5.41
CA LYS A 27 -2.31 -40.61 5.88
C LYS A 27 -2.03 -39.17 6.28
N GLN A 28 -2.76 -38.25 5.66
CA GLN A 28 -2.77 -36.86 6.05
C GLN A 28 -3.12 -36.77 7.55
N GLY A 29 -2.41 -35.92 8.29
CA GLY A 29 -2.58 -35.81 9.73
C GLY A 29 -3.92 -35.18 10.11
N SER A 30 -4.09 -34.79 11.38
CA SER A 30 -5.31 -34.12 11.83
C SER A 30 -5.22 -32.59 11.73
N VAL A 31 -6.39 -31.95 11.70
CA VAL A 31 -6.59 -30.54 12.00
C VAL A 31 -7.16 -30.46 13.42
N ILE A 32 -6.57 -29.61 14.27
CA ILE A 32 -7.05 -29.38 15.63
C ILE A 32 -8.29 -28.48 15.62
N ALA A 33 -9.08 -28.50 16.70
CA ALA A 33 -10.18 -27.56 16.85
C ALA A 33 -9.65 -26.15 17.15
N GLU A 34 -10.40 -25.11 16.75
CA GLU A 34 -10.04 -23.72 17.04
C GLU A 34 -9.86 -23.45 18.54
N SER A 35 -10.69 -24.09 19.38
CA SER A 35 -10.63 -23.97 20.85
C SER A 35 -9.34 -24.52 21.46
N GLU A 36 -8.57 -25.30 20.71
CA GLU A 36 -7.29 -25.84 21.14
C GLU A 36 -6.11 -24.90 20.81
N LEU A 37 -6.37 -23.79 20.12
CA LEU A 37 -5.36 -22.77 19.83
C LEU A 37 -5.08 -21.90 21.06
N ASP A 38 -3.81 -21.85 21.45
CA ASP A 38 -3.28 -20.93 22.47
C ASP A 38 -2.55 -19.78 21.77
N LEU A 39 -3.25 -18.65 21.62
CA LEU A 39 -2.78 -17.46 20.91
C LEU A 39 -2.82 -16.24 21.81
N GLU A 40 -1.77 -15.43 21.78
CA GLU A 40 -1.73 -14.09 22.40
C GLU A 40 -1.51 -13.03 21.34
N VAL A 41 -2.39 -12.03 21.32
CA VAL A 41 -2.28 -10.87 20.43
C VAL A 41 -2.63 -9.62 21.23
N TYR A 42 -1.69 -8.70 21.36
CA TYR A 42 -1.86 -7.49 22.16
C TYR A 42 -0.87 -6.38 21.74
N PRO A 43 -1.21 -5.11 21.97
CA PRO A 43 -0.26 -4.02 21.74
C PRO A 43 0.81 -4.00 22.84
N LEU A 44 2.09 -3.80 22.46
CA LEU A 44 3.22 -3.73 23.38
C LEU A 44 3.07 -2.60 24.42
N THR A 45 2.39 -1.53 24.04
CA THR A 45 1.96 -0.44 24.91
C THR A 45 0.49 -0.23 24.68
N GLU A 46 -0.30 -0.08 25.75
CA GLU A 46 -1.76 0.09 25.65
C GLU A 46 -2.15 1.19 24.64
N GLY A 47 -3.02 0.84 23.69
CA GLY A 47 -3.45 1.71 22.59
C GLY A 47 -2.37 2.03 21.53
N GLY A 48 -1.19 1.43 21.62
CA GLY A 48 -0.06 1.66 20.72
C GLY A 48 -0.05 0.77 19.48
N ASN A 49 0.69 1.21 18.46
CA ASN A 49 0.74 0.60 17.13
C ASN A 49 1.74 -0.55 16.94
N LYS A 50 2.42 -0.97 18.00
CA LYS A 50 3.38 -2.08 17.97
C LYS A 50 2.71 -3.31 18.55
N ILE A 51 2.35 -4.26 17.70
CA ILE A 51 1.51 -5.41 18.05
C ILE A 51 2.37 -6.66 18.22
N VAL A 52 2.23 -7.32 19.37
CA VAL A 52 2.85 -8.61 19.68
C VAL A 52 1.87 -9.71 19.28
N MET A 53 2.38 -10.73 18.55
CA MET A 53 1.61 -11.90 18.12
C MET A 53 2.37 -13.17 18.51
N ILE A 54 1.73 -14.09 19.22
CA ILE A 54 2.35 -15.32 19.73
C ILE A 54 1.41 -16.50 19.51
N ASN A 55 1.91 -17.54 18.85
CA ASN A 55 1.31 -18.87 18.81
C ASN A 55 2.07 -19.77 19.79
N LYS A 56 1.40 -20.16 20.87
CA LYS A 56 1.92 -21.08 21.88
C LYS A 56 1.50 -22.52 21.62
N THR A 57 0.66 -22.76 20.62
CA THR A 57 0.15 -24.08 20.26
C THR A 57 1.26 -24.97 19.71
N PRO A 58 1.65 -26.06 20.39
CA PRO A 58 2.76 -26.90 19.94
C PRO A 58 2.49 -27.54 18.58
N LYS A 59 3.53 -27.62 17.73
CA LYS A 59 3.51 -28.30 16.41
C LYS A 59 2.52 -27.71 15.39
N ILE A 60 1.95 -26.55 15.64
CA ILE A 60 1.14 -25.82 14.68
C ILE A 60 2.00 -24.72 14.06
N GLY A 61 2.13 -24.71 12.72
CA GLY A 61 2.79 -23.62 12.00
C GLY A 61 1.99 -22.32 12.11
N ALA A 62 2.66 -21.19 12.16
CA ALA A 62 2.01 -19.89 12.27
C ALA A 62 2.01 -19.16 10.92
N HIS A 63 0.87 -18.58 10.58
CA HIS A 63 0.74 -17.58 9.53
C HIS A 63 -0.20 -16.47 10.03
N TRP A 64 0.34 -15.28 10.24
CA TRP A 64 -0.36 -14.10 10.69
C TRP A 64 -0.57 -13.14 9.53
N ASN A 65 -1.77 -12.60 9.40
CA ASN A 65 -2.07 -11.46 8.55
C ASN A 65 -2.61 -10.34 9.43
N TYR A 66 -1.90 -9.22 9.48
CA TYR A 66 -2.23 -8.05 10.31
C TYR A 66 -2.70 -6.85 9.48
N GLY A 67 -3.23 -7.13 8.28
CA GLY A 67 -3.77 -6.15 7.33
C GLY A 67 -2.72 -5.41 6.52
N SER A 68 -1.69 -4.88 7.18
CA SER A 68 -0.56 -4.17 6.53
C SER A 68 0.63 -5.08 6.17
N GLY A 69 0.53 -6.38 6.46
CA GLY A 69 1.56 -7.36 6.12
C GLY A 69 1.29 -8.74 6.70
N ILE A 70 2.28 -9.61 6.56
CA ILE A 70 2.23 -11.01 7.00
C ILE A 70 3.43 -11.39 7.86
N SER A 71 3.25 -12.37 8.75
CA SER A 71 4.36 -13.02 9.46
C SER A 71 4.13 -14.53 9.55
N VAL A 72 5.19 -15.31 9.32
CA VAL A 72 5.16 -16.78 9.45
C VAL A 72 5.87 -17.27 10.71
N ARG A 73 6.23 -16.35 11.62
CA ARG A 73 6.92 -16.69 12.87
C ARG A 73 5.92 -17.12 13.93
N GLN A 74 6.35 -18.05 14.79
CA GLN A 74 5.58 -18.46 15.96
C GLN A 74 5.37 -17.30 16.94
N GLN A 75 6.36 -16.42 17.06
CA GLN A 75 6.29 -15.19 17.81
C GLN A 75 6.86 -14.05 16.97
N ASP A 76 6.14 -12.93 16.89
CA ASP A 76 6.61 -11.74 16.22
C ASP A 76 6.11 -10.46 16.88
N THR A 77 6.72 -9.35 16.51
CA THR A 77 6.27 -8.01 16.91
C THR A 77 6.31 -7.10 15.70
N VAL A 78 5.15 -6.60 15.30
CA VAL A 78 4.96 -5.86 14.05
C VAL A 78 4.48 -4.43 14.31
N LEU A 79 4.71 -3.54 13.36
CA LEU A 79 4.20 -2.18 13.38
C LEU A 79 2.99 -2.09 12.46
N VAL A 80 1.86 -1.61 12.99
CA VAL A 80 0.62 -1.44 12.23
C VAL A 80 0.37 0.06 12.05
N PRO A 81 0.39 0.61 10.82
CA PRO A 81 0.34 2.06 10.63
C PRO A 81 -1.06 2.67 10.77
N PHE A 82 -2.09 1.87 11.03
CA PHE A 82 -3.49 2.33 11.01
C PHE A 82 -4.11 2.35 12.40
N LEU A 83 -4.84 3.41 12.70
CA LEU A 83 -5.59 3.60 13.95
C LEU A 83 -6.94 2.86 13.91
N GLY A 84 -7.56 2.72 15.08
CA GLY A 84 -8.84 2.04 15.29
C GLY A 84 -8.69 0.56 15.59
N GLU A 85 -9.81 -0.16 15.55
CA GLU A 85 -9.82 -1.62 15.73
C GLU A 85 -9.16 -2.29 14.51
N LYS A 86 -8.28 -3.26 14.80
CA LYS A 86 -7.57 -4.06 13.80
C LYS A 86 -7.80 -5.53 14.07
N GLU A 87 -8.28 -6.20 13.04
CA GLU A 87 -8.36 -7.65 13.02
C GLU A 87 -7.00 -8.23 12.62
N ILE A 88 -6.49 -9.14 13.45
CA ILE A 88 -5.30 -9.94 13.18
C ILE A 88 -5.77 -11.36 12.91
N VAL A 89 -5.62 -11.81 11.66
CA VAL A 89 -6.03 -13.15 11.22
C VAL A 89 -4.88 -14.12 11.41
N PHE A 90 -5.14 -15.21 12.13
CA PHE A 90 -4.21 -16.33 12.30
C PHE A 90 -4.67 -17.51 11.45
N THR A 91 -3.76 -18.09 10.68
CA THR A 91 -3.91 -19.38 10.01
C THR A 91 -2.91 -20.36 10.61
N GLY A 92 -3.42 -21.31 11.39
CA GLY A 92 -2.65 -22.42 11.94
C GLY A 92 -2.44 -23.50 10.90
N ILE A 93 -1.19 -23.86 10.64
CA ILE A 93 -0.81 -24.93 9.70
C ILE A 93 -0.65 -26.23 10.49
N CYS A 94 -1.61 -27.12 10.33
CA CYS A 94 -1.68 -28.43 10.98
C CYS A 94 -1.11 -29.52 10.05
N SER A 95 -0.83 -30.70 10.60
CA SER A 95 -0.46 -31.88 9.80
C SER A 95 -1.52 -32.32 8.79
N GLY A 96 -2.79 -31.95 9.05
CA GLY A 96 -3.95 -32.35 8.26
C GLY A 96 -4.57 -31.28 7.36
N GLY A 97 -4.04 -30.05 7.37
CA GLY A 97 -4.71 -28.89 6.75
C GLY A 97 -4.50 -27.62 7.56
N THR A 98 -5.41 -26.66 7.46
CA THR A 98 -5.32 -25.39 8.18
C THR A 98 -6.55 -25.12 9.06
N ILE A 99 -6.35 -24.30 10.08
CA ILE A 99 -7.40 -23.72 10.92
C ILE A 99 -7.24 -22.20 10.94
N MET A 100 -8.33 -21.44 10.91
CA MET A 100 -8.29 -19.97 10.87
C MET A 100 -9.11 -19.37 12.01
N THR A 101 -8.58 -18.34 12.65
CA THR A 101 -9.25 -17.55 13.70
C THR A 101 -8.74 -16.11 13.64
N SER A 102 -9.33 -15.18 14.39
CA SER A 102 -8.84 -13.81 14.48
C SER A 102 -8.83 -13.26 15.91
N ARG A 103 -8.03 -12.22 16.13
CA ARG A 103 -7.98 -11.45 17.37
C ARG A 103 -8.02 -9.96 17.03
N ASN A 104 -8.82 -9.20 17.76
CA ASN A 104 -8.90 -7.76 17.58
C ASN A 104 -7.97 -7.04 18.55
N VAL A 105 -7.30 -5.99 18.05
CA VAL A 105 -6.53 -5.04 18.86
C VAL A 105 -7.00 -3.62 18.56
N LEU A 106 -7.06 -2.78 19.59
CA LEU A 106 -7.35 -1.36 19.45
C LEU A 106 -6.06 -0.56 19.40
N ILE A 107 -5.89 0.24 18.35
CA ILE A 107 -4.78 1.18 18.20
C ILE A 107 -5.33 2.61 18.25
N ASP A 108 -5.06 3.32 19.34
CA ASP A 108 -5.52 4.70 19.51
C ASP A 108 -4.50 5.73 19.04
N LYS A 109 -3.21 5.39 19.09
CA LYS A 109 -2.11 6.29 18.74
C LYS A 109 -0.95 5.54 18.08
N ILE A 110 -0.27 6.20 17.14
CA ILE A 110 1.03 5.77 16.64
C ILE A 110 2.10 6.20 17.66
N LEU A 111 2.50 5.29 18.55
CA LEU A 111 3.48 5.53 19.63
C LEU A 111 4.90 5.08 19.27
N TYR A 112 5.01 4.18 18.30
CA TYR A 112 6.27 3.66 17.77
C TYR A 112 6.42 4.13 16.32
N PRO A 113 7.63 4.54 15.90
CA PRO A 113 7.87 4.99 14.53
C PRO A 113 7.39 3.96 13.50
N ILE A 114 6.64 4.44 12.52
CA ILE A 114 6.34 3.74 11.27
C ILE A 114 7.32 4.23 10.19
N GLU A 115 7.24 3.74 8.96
CA GLU A 115 7.98 4.38 7.86
C GLU A 115 7.63 5.87 7.85
N ASP A 116 8.65 6.72 7.85
CA ASP A 116 8.52 8.16 8.10
C ASP A 116 7.48 8.77 7.14
N GLU A 117 7.38 8.25 5.93
CA GLU A 117 6.47 8.68 4.88
C GLU A 117 4.98 8.60 5.27
N TRP A 118 4.55 7.59 6.02
CA TRP A 118 3.17 7.52 6.50
C TRP A 118 2.84 8.71 7.40
N ALA A 119 3.74 9.04 8.33
CA ALA A 119 3.60 10.19 9.21
C ALA A 119 3.76 11.51 8.45
N LEU A 120 4.61 11.54 7.41
CA LEU A 120 4.73 12.70 6.53
C LEU A 120 3.43 12.95 5.76
N PHE A 121 2.79 11.95 5.16
CA PHE A 121 1.53 12.13 4.43
C PHE A 121 0.36 12.47 5.35
N ALA A 122 0.15 11.67 6.39
CA ALA A 122 -1.11 11.60 7.11
C ALA A 122 -1.01 11.99 8.60
N GLY A 123 0.19 12.28 9.11
CA GLY A 123 0.38 12.49 10.54
C GLY A 123 0.23 11.20 11.35
N THR A 124 0.23 11.34 12.68
CA THR A 124 0.27 10.20 13.63
C THR A 124 -0.99 10.08 14.50
N ASP A 125 -1.97 10.96 14.32
CA ASP A 125 -3.22 11.00 15.09
C ASP A 125 -4.47 10.89 14.21
N LYS A 126 -5.64 10.74 14.84
CA LYS A 126 -6.92 10.49 14.17
C LYS A 126 -7.41 11.64 13.30
N ASN A 127 -6.89 12.86 13.49
CA ASN A 127 -7.29 14.03 12.70
C ASN A 127 -6.58 14.10 11.35
N GLY A 128 -5.52 13.33 11.16
CA GLY A 128 -4.76 13.31 9.93
C GLY A 128 -3.89 14.55 9.72
N LYS A 129 -3.42 14.72 8.48
CA LYS A 129 -2.69 15.89 8.01
C LYS A 129 -3.39 16.48 6.79
N THR A 130 -3.63 17.79 6.86
CA THR A 130 -4.29 18.54 5.79
C THR A 130 -3.26 19.27 4.93
N TRP A 131 -3.33 19.06 3.62
CA TRP A 131 -2.50 19.69 2.61
C TRP A 131 -3.29 20.71 1.81
N MET A 132 -2.66 21.83 1.47
CA MET A 132 -3.23 22.91 0.67
C MET A 132 -2.19 23.43 -0.32
N TRP A 133 -2.59 24.28 -1.26
CA TRP A 133 -1.66 24.92 -2.20
C TRP A 133 -0.51 25.66 -1.46
N ASP A 134 0.70 25.57 -2.00
CA ASP A 134 1.89 26.15 -1.37
C ASP A 134 2.08 27.65 -1.66
N TYR A 135 1.41 28.51 -0.89
CA TYR A 135 1.61 29.98 -0.85
C TYR A 135 2.96 30.45 -0.30
N THR A 136 3.93 29.54 -0.20
CA THR A 136 5.30 29.87 0.23
C THR A 136 6.34 29.34 -0.76
N SER A 137 5.89 28.84 -1.91
CA SER A 137 6.73 28.61 -3.09
C SER A 137 7.21 29.96 -3.63
N PRO A 138 8.43 30.07 -4.19
CA PRO A 138 8.83 31.25 -4.94
C PRO A 138 7.76 31.64 -5.97
N ASP A 139 7.34 32.91 -5.94
CA ASP A 139 6.29 33.50 -6.78
C ASP A 139 4.86 32.94 -6.62
N ASP A 140 4.59 32.17 -5.54
CA ASP A 140 3.30 31.52 -5.25
C ASP A 140 2.83 30.56 -6.35
N VAL A 141 3.75 30.06 -7.18
CA VAL A 141 3.45 29.10 -8.25
C VAL A 141 3.23 27.71 -7.66
N VAL A 142 2.05 27.14 -7.91
CA VAL A 142 1.61 25.89 -7.27
C VAL A 142 1.16 24.80 -8.25
N TRP A 143 0.87 25.17 -9.49
CA TRP A 143 0.51 24.23 -10.54
C TRP A 143 0.99 24.72 -11.89
N GLY A 144 1.40 23.81 -12.78
CA GLY A 144 1.89 24.18 -14.10
C GLY A 144 2.71 23.06 -14.76
N ASN A 145 3.12 23.32 -15.99
CA ASN A 145 3.93 22.40 -16.79
C ASN A 145 5.42 22.73 -16.65
N GLY A 146 6.30 21.83 -17.08
CA GLY A 146 7.75 22.01 -17.09
C GLY A 146 8.45 20.86 -17.79
N GLY A 147 9.76 21.00 -17.98
CA GLY A 147 10.58 19.99 -18.64
C GLY A 147 10.89 18.82 -17.71
N TYR A 148 10.68 17.60 -18.19
CA TYR A 148 11.16 16.38 -17.55
C TYR A 148 12.45 15.90 -18.23
N PRO A 149 13.48 15.46 -17.48
CA PRO A 149 13.61 15.49 -16.01
C PRO A 149 14.26 16.78 -15.48
N GLY A 150 14.34 17.85 -16.27
CA GLY A 150 15.12 19.04 -15.91
C GLY A 150 14.52 19.92 -14.80
N ASN A 151 13.20 19.88 -14.59
CA ASN A 151 12.50 20.67 -13.59
C ASN A 151 11.95 19.80 -12.45
N THR A 152 11.87 20.38 -11.25
CA THR A 152 11.32 19.74 -10.04
C THR A 152 10.13 20.51 -9.45
N ALA A 153 9.59 21.45 -10.23
CA ALA A 153 8.47 22.35 -9.91
C ALA A 153 7.98 22.97 -11.24
N PRO A 154 6.80 23.60 -11.29
CA PRO A 154 6.33 24.27 -12.51
C PRO A 154 7.35 25.29 -13.03
N ALA A 155 7.60 25.29 -14.34
CA ALA A 155 8.56 26.19 -14.99
C ALA A 155 7.98 26.89 -16.23
N TRP A 156 6.92 26.33 -16.81
CA TRP A 156 6.14 26.86 -17.92
C TRP A 156 4.68 26.97 -17.51
N ALA A 157 3.86 27.68 -18.30
CA ALA A 157 2.41 27.81 -18.11
C ALA A 157 1.99 27.85 -16.62
N THR A 158 2.72 28.64 -15.84
CA THR A 158 2.71 28.58 -14.38
C THR A 158 1.47 29.25 -13.84
N ILE A 159 0.78 28.59 -12.90
CA ILE A 159 -0.39 29.10 -12.23
C ILE A 159 -0.05 29.38 -10.76
N LYS A 160 -0.39 30.58 -10.32
CA LYS A 160 -0.24 30.97 -8.93
C LYS A 160 -1.43 30.51 -8.11
N ALA A 161 -1.22 30.30 -6.81
CA ALA A 161 -2.27 29.85 -5.91
C ALA A 161 -3.50 30.79 -5.93
N GLY A 162 -3.29 32.11 -5.99
CA GLY A 162 -4.38 33.09 -6.09
C GLY A 162 -5.25 32.99 -7.35
N ASP A 163 -4.74 32.37 -8.42
CA ASP A 163 -5.46 32.19 -9.69
C ASP A 163 -6.26 30.87 -9.74
N MET A 164 -6.13 30.03 -8.70
CA MET A 164 -6.83 28.74 -8.64
C MET A 164 -8.35 28.88 -8.58
N ASP A 165 -8.88 30.00 -8.10
CA ASP A 165 -10.32 30.28 -8.13
C ASP A 165 -10.86 30.34 -9.57
N THR A 166 -10.02 30.73 -10.53
CA THR A 166 -10.37 30.73 -11.96
C THR A 166 -10.08 29.38 -12.61
N GLN A 167 -8.98 28.72 -12.24
CA GLN A 167 -8.57 27.46 -12.85
C GLN A 167 -9.39 26.26 -12.38
N ASP A 168 -9.87 26.27 -11.14
CA ASP A 168 -10.68 25.22 -10.52
C ASP A 168 -11.71 25.86 -9.57
N PRO A 169 -12.84 26.37 -10.10
CA PRO A 169 -13.79 27.13 -9.27
C PRO A 169 -14.44 26.32 -8.13
N GLU A 170 -14.52 24.99 -8.24
CA GLU A 170 -15.09 24.16 -7.18
C GLU A 170 -14.13 24.04 -6.00
N VAL A 171 -12.87 23.69 -6.26
CA VAL A 171 -11.87 23.49 -5.22
C VAL A 171 -11.26 24.82 -4.78
N GLY A 172 -10.92 25.68 -5.74
CA GLY A 172 -10.36 27.01 -5.54
C GLY A 172 -8.96 27.01 -4.91
N LYS A 173 -8.50 28.20 -4.56
CA LYS A 173 -7.23 28.40 -3.88
C LYS A 173 -7.25 27.89 -2.43
N ASP A 174 -8.41 27.89 -1.78
CA ASP A 174 -8.55 27.48 -0.38
C ASP A 174 -8.96 26.01 -0.21
N GLY A 175 -9.06 25.27 -1.32
CA GLY A 175 -9.30 23.83 -1.31
C GLY A 175 -8.16 23.06 -0.65
N VAL A 176 -8.50 21.91 -0.05
CA VAL A 176 -7.56 21.12 0.74
C VAL A 176 -7.72 19.62 0.50
N MET A 177 -6.67 18.87 0.82
CA MET A 177 -6.67 17.41 0.86
C MET A 177 -6.35 16.94 2.26
N LEU A 178 -7.21 16.13 2.86
CA LEU A 178 -6.97 15.47 4.13
C LEU A 178 -6.50 14.04 3.88
N PHE A 179 -5.35 13.70 4.46
CA PHE A 179 -4.82 12.34 4.53
C PHE A 179 -4.84 11.92 6.00
N ASP A 180 -5.40 10.76 6.31
CA ASP A 180 -5.44 10.25 7.67
C ASP A 180 -5.26 8.73 7.72
N LEU A 181 -4.87 8.21 8.88
CA LEU A 181 -4.65 6.79 9.12
C LEU A 181 -5.78 6.17 9.97
N ASN A 182 -6.95 6.81 10.04
CA ASN A 182 -8.06 6.36 10.86
C ASN A 182 -8.77 5.17 10.21
N GLY A 183 -8.48 3.97 10.71
CA GLY A 183 -9.01 2.73 10.13
C GLY A 183 -8.11 2.19 9.01
N THR A 184 -7.77 3.04 8.05
CA THR A 184 -6.99 2.74 6.84
C THR A 184 -6.29 4.01 6.33
N ALA A 185 -5.58 3.94 5.20
CA ALA A 185 -5.00 5.07 4.50
C ALA A 185 -6.07 5.88 3.74
N ASN A 186 -6.69 6.86 4.40
CA ASN A 186 -7.80 7.63 3.84
C ASN A 186 -7.33 8.88 3.09
N PHE A 187 -8.05 9.23 2.03
CA PHE A 187 -7.92 10.48 1.29
C PHE A 187 -9.27 11.18 1.20
N THR A 188 -9.32 12.48 1.50
CA THR A 188 -10.51 13.32 1.31
C THR A 188 -10.14 14.63 0.65
N LYS A 189 -10.76 14.96 -0.48
CA LYS A 189 -10.65 16.28 -1.12
C LYS A 189 -11.80 17.17 -0.68
N ILE A 190 -11.49 18.38 -0.25
CA ILE A 190 -12.44 19.34 0.32
C ILE A 190 -12.33 20.65 -0.44
N SER A 191 -13.46 21.22 -0.85
CA SER A 191 -13.53 22.50 -1.53
C SER A 191 -13.14 23.67 -0.62
N GLN A 192 -12.89 24.83 -1.22
CA GLN A 192 -12.76 26.11 -0.52
C GLN A 192 -13.95 26.48 0.39
N THR A 193 -15.15 25.93 0.13
CA THR A 193 -16.34 26.14 0.97
C THR A 193 -16.49 25.11 2.10
N GLY A 194 -15.56 24.15 2.21
CA GLY A 194 -15.62 23.07 3.21
C GLY A 194 -16.47 21.86 2.78
N LYS A 195 -16.99 21.82 1.55
CA LYS A 195 -17.73 20.69 1.01
C LYS A 195 -16.75 19.57 0.67
N ILE A 196 -17.05 18.33 1.08
CA ILE A 196 -16.33 17.14 0.62
C ILE A 196 -16.65 16.94 -0.87
N VAL A 197 -15.60 16.99 -1.71
CA VAL A 197 -15.68 16.83 -3.17
C VAL A 197 -15.46 15.38 -3.55
N GLU A 198 -14.41 14.74 -3.00
CA GLU A 198 -14.07 13.34 -3.24
C GLU A 198 -13.63 12.67 -1.94
N LYS A 199 -13.86 11.36 -1.86
CA LYS A 199 -13.33 10.47 -0.83
C LYS A 199 -12.73 9.25 -1.50
N GLY A 200 -11.56 8.86 -1.05
CA GLY A 200 -10.83 7.73 -1.57
C GLY A 200 -9.82 7.20 -0.56
N SER A 201 -8.80 6.51 -1.08
CA SER A 201 -7.65 6.05 -0.30
C SER A 201 -6.36 6.46 -0.97
N PHE A 202 -5.24 6.32 -0.27
CA PHE A 202 -3.92 6.57 -0.84
C PHE A 202 -2.97 5.41 -0.60
N GLN A 203 -2.03 5.25 -1.52
CA GLN A 203 -0.95 4.28 -1.48
C GLN A 203 0.34 4.97 -1.94
N PHE A 204 1.49 4.52 -1.48
CA PHE A 204 2.75 5.01 -2.00
C PHE A 204 3.79 3.89 -2.10
N ASP A 205 4.79 4.12 -2.93
CA ASP A 205 5.91 3.21 -3.13
C ASP A 205 7.19 4.05 -3.30
N MET A 206 8.01 4.10 -2.25
CA MET A 206 9.27 4.85 -2.23
C MET A 206 10.40 4.13 -2.99
N THR A 207 10.16 2.91 -3.46
CA THR A 207 11.11 2.16 -4.29
C THR A 207 10.96 2.51 -5.77
N LYS A 208 9.80 3.05 -6.18
CA LYS A 208 9.53 3.50 -7.56
C LYS A 208 10.09 4.90 -7.80
N GLN A 209 11.41 4.97 -7.98
CA GLN A 209 12.11 6.19 -8.32
C GLN A 209 12.29 6.32 -9.82
N LYS A 210 12.21 7.55 -10.34
CA LYS A 210 12.68 7.89 -11.68
C LYS A 210 14.07 8.51 -11.56
N LEU A 211 15.02 8.01 -12.35
CA LEU A 211 16.41 8.46 -12.33
C LEU A 211 16.70 9.39 -13.50
N MET A 212 17.56 10.37 -13.27
CA MET A 212 18.20 11.14 -14.32
C MET A 212 19.30 10.32 -15.01
N ALA A 213 19.81 10.82 -16.15
CA ALA A 213 20.83 10.12 -16.94
C ALA A 213 22.14 9.88 -16.17
N ASP A 214 22.44 10.70 -15.17
CA ASP A 214 23.60 10.56 -14.28
C ASP A 214 23.37 9.58 -13.11
N GLY A 215 22.20 8.94 -13.05
CA GLY A 215 21.82 7.99 -12.02
C GLY A 215 21.28 8.62 -10.74
N THR A 216 21.21 9.95 -10.64
CA THR A 216 20.62 10.61 -9.48
C THR A 216 19.08 10.53 -9.53
N PRO A 217 18.38 10.34 -8.38
CA PRO A 217 16.92 10.33 -8.37
C PRO A 217 16.34 11.69 -8.75
N TRP A 218 15.47 11.70 -9.76
CA TRP A 218 14.60 12.82 -10.08
C TRP A 218 13.37 12.83 -9.17
N SER A 219 12.77 11.65 -8.94
CA SER A 219 11.71 11.43 -7.96
C SER A 219 12.15 10.45 -6.87
N ILE A 220 11.56 10.58 -5.68
CA ILE A 220 11.87 9.75 -4.51
C ILE A 220 10.90 8.58 -4.31
N GLY A 221 9.82 8.52 -5.09
CA GLY A 221 8.79 7.49 -5.00
C GLY A 221 7.56 7.83 -5.85
N THR A 222 6.49 7.06 -5.70
CA THR A 222 5.19 7.31 -6.31
C THR A 222 4.07 7.37 -5.28
N LEU A 223 3.11 8.28 -5.44
CA LEU A 223 1.86 8.37 -4.70
C LEU A 223 0.70 8.01 -5.64
N THR A 224 -0.19 7.11 -5.22
CA THR A 224 -1.41 6.77 -5.92
C THR A 224 -2.62 7.16 -5.08
N ILE A 225 -3.55 7.89 -5.67
CA ILE A 225 -4.88 8.17 -5.09
C ILE A 225 -5.90 7.26 -5.76
N VAL A 226 -6.59 6.45 -4.96
CA VAL A 226 -7.64 5.53 -5.41
C VAL A 226 -8.99 6.20 -5.17
N ASP A 227 -9.90 6.13 -6.16
CA ASP A 227 -11.23 6.74 -6.12
C ASP A 227 -11.23 8.26 -5.90
N GLY A 228 -10.19 8.94 -6.37
CA GLY A 228 -10.08 10.39 -6.34
C GLY A 228 -8.79 10.89 -6.98
N THR A 229 -8.56 12.19 -6.92
CA THR A 229 -7.31 12.82 -7.35
C THR A 229 -6.98 14.04 -6.51
N VAL A 230 -5.71 14.45 -6.52
CA VAL A 230 -5.23 15.66 -5.83
C VAL A 230 -5.92 16.93 -6.35
N LEU A 231 -5.69 18.08 -5.68
CA LEU A 231 -6.23 19.36 -6.13
C LEU A 231 -5.77 19.62 -7.58
N LYS A 232 -6.72 19.91 -8.49
CA LYS A 232 -6.45 20.06 -9.93
C LYS A 232 -5.61 18.91 -10.51
N GLY A 233 -5.85 17.66 -10.10
CA GLY A 233 -5.11 16.48 -10.55
C GLY A 233 -5.46 16.05 -11.98
N VAL A 234 -5.21 16.93 -12.94
CA VAL A 234 -5.45 16.72 -14.37
C VAL A 234 -4.18 17.02 -15.18
N SER A 235 -4.05 16.38 -16.33
CA SER A 235 -3.01 16.62 -17.33
C SER A 235 -3.63 17.29 -18.57
N PRO A 236 -3.64 18.63 -18.66
CA PRO A 236 -4.21 19.38 -19.78
C PRO A 236 -3.66 18.96 -21.14
N ASN A 237 -2.35 18.73 -21.23
CA ASN A 237 -1.67 18.37 -22.48
C ASN A 237 -2.01 16.94 -22.96
N GLU A 238 -2.60 16.11 -22.10
CA GLU A 238 -3.14 14.78 -22.44
C GLU A 238 -4.66 14.82 -22.58
N GLY A 239 -5.21 15.95 -23.04
CA GLY A 239 -6.65 16.12 -23.24
C GLY A 239 -7.43 16.28 -21.93
N GLY A 240 -6.79 16.74 -20.86
CA GLY A 240 -7.43 16.91 -19.56
C GLY A 240 -7.64 15.60 -18.79
N LYS A 241 -6.85 14.57 -19.11
CA LYS A 241 -6.83 13.28 -18.40
C LYS A 241 -6.74 13.49 -16.88
N ILE A 242 -7.57 12.79 -16.11
CA ILE A 242 -7.46 12.76 -14.65
C ILE A 242 -6.25 11.90 -14.28
N VAL A 243 -5.40 12.44 -13.42
CA VAL A 243 -4.18 11.79 -12.94
C VAL A 243 -4.47 11.15 -11.58
N HIS A 244 -4.10 9.90 -11.41
CA HIS A 244 -4.27 9.17 -10.14
C HIS A 244 -2.94 8.73 -9.53
N GLU A 245 -1.89 8.60 -10.34
CA GLU A 245 -0.55 8.25 -9.92
C GLU A 245 0.39 9.44 -10.17
N PHE A 246 1.21 9.74 -9.17
CA PHE A 246 2.09 10.89 -9.16
C PHE A 246 3.50 10.48 -8.74
N ASP A 247 4.50 11.01 -9.42
CA ASP A 247 5.88 10.98 -8.94
C ASP A 247 6.02 11.93 -7.76
N ILE A 248 6.58 11.45 -6.65
CA ILE A 248 6.88 12.26 -5.47
C ILE A 248 8.26 12.90 -5.70
N LEU A 249 8.29 14.22 -5.87
CA LEU A 249 9.55 14.97 -6.00
C LEU A 249 10.07 15.43 -4.65
N LYS A 250 9.16 15.75 -3.73
CA LYS A 250 9.49 16.16 -2.37
C LYS A 250 8.38 15.75 -1.43
N LEU A 251 8.74 15.19 -0.28
CA LEU A 251 7.84 14.94 0.84
C LEU A 251 8.61 15.25 2.13
N THR A 252 8.09 16.19 2.90
CA THR A 252 8.68 16.66 4.16
C THR A 252 7.56 16.98 5.14
N GLU A 253 7.88 17.40 6.36
CA GLU A 253 6.86 17.71 7.38
C GLU A 253 5.87 18.78 6.90
N ASP A 254 6.34 19.75 6.09
CA ASP A 254 5.60 20.94 5.71
C ASP A 254 5.39 21.11 4.19
N LYS A 255 6.10 20.36 3.34
CA LYS A 255 6.03 20.45 1.87
C LYS A 255 5.82 19.11 1.20
N MET A 256 4.98 19.11 0.16
CA MET A 256 4.78 18.01 -0.76
C MET A 256 4.79 18.54 -2.20
N VAL A 257 5.66 18.00 -3.05
CA VAL A 257 5.72 18.33 -4.48
C VAL A 257 5.55 17.06 -5.27
N LEU A 258 4.56 17.07 -6.16
CA LEU A 258 4.18 15.94 -7.00
C LEU A 258 4.36 16.30 -8.47
N ALA A 259 4.55 15.27 -9.30
CA ALA A 259 4.59 15.43 -10.74
C ALA A 259 3.90 14.28 -11.48
N HIS A 260 3.54 14.53 -12.72
CA HIS A 260 3.03 13.55 -13.67
C HIS A 260 3.77 13.74 -14.99
N VAL A 261 4.64 12.79 -15.33
CA VAL A 261 5.34 12.78 -16.63
C VAL A 261 4.37 12.33 -17.71
N LEU A 262 4.29 13.11 -18.78
CA LEU A 262 3.39 12.80 -19.89
C LEU A 262 3.93 11.65 -20.74
N ASP A 263 3.03 11.05 -21.53
CA ASP A 263 3.36 9.98 -22.48
C ASP A 263 4.44 10.38 -23.52
N ASN A 264 4.66 11.69 -23.75
CA ASN A 264 5.70 12.17 -24.65
C ASN A 264 7.13 12.06 -24.07
N GLY A 265 7.26 11.83 -22.76
CA GLY A 265 8.53 11.54 -22.07
C GLY A 265 9.50 12.72 -21.92
N TRP A 266 9.09 13.96 -22.16
CA TRP A 266 9.96 15.15 -22.00
C TRP A 266 9.31 16.33 -21.26
N GLU A 267 8.01 16.26 -20.99
CA GLU A 267 7.30 17.25 -20.15
C GLU A 267 6.59 16.59 -18.97
N ALA A 268 6.29 17.37 -17.94
CA ALA A 268 5.55 16.94 -16.78
C ALA A 268 4.65 18.06 -16.22
N TRP A 269 3.50 17.68 -15.69
CA TRP A 269 2.70 18.57 -14.83
C TRP A 269 3.18 18.45 -13.40
N PHE A 270 3.17 19.56 -12.67
CA PHE A 270 3.67 19.66 -11.31
C PHE A 270 2.63 20.27 -10.37
N TRP A 271 2.62 19.81 -9.12
CA TRP A 271 1.76 20.29 -8.04
C TRP A 271 2.60 20.58 -6.80
N CYS A 272 2.44 21.75 -6.20
CA CYS A 272 3.14 22.15 -4.99
C CYS A 272 2.16 22.41 -3.85
N PHE A 273 2.35 21.65 -2.76
CA PHE A 273 1.51 21.70 -1.58
C PHE A 273 2.32 21.98 -0.31
N LYS A 274 1.63 22.56 0.66
CA LYS A 274 2.10 22.72 2.03
C LYS A 274 1.07 22.19 3.02
N VAL A 275 1.51 21.93 4.23
CA VAL A 275 0.58 21.62 5.33
C VAL A 275 -0.22 22.86 5.72
N LYS A 276 -1.52 22.67 5.92
CA LYS A 276 -2.42 23.63 6.56
C LYS A 276 -2.23 23.53 8.08
N LYS A 277 -1.60 24.54 8.65
CA LYS A 277 -1.38 24.67 10.10
C LYS A 277 -2.62 25.23 10.80
#